data_AF-P0DN92-F1
#
_entry.id   AF-P0DN92-F1
#
_cell.length_a   1.000
_cell.length_b   1.000
_cell.length_c   1.000
_cell.angle_alpha   90.00
_cell.angle_beta   90.00
_cell.angle_gamma   90.00
#
_symmetry.space_group_name_H-M   'P 1'
#
loop_
_entity.id
_entity.type
_entity.pdbx_description
1 polymer ?
#
loop_
_entity_poly.entity_id
_entity_poly.type
_entity_poly.pdbx_seq_one_letter_code
_entity_poly.pdbx_strand_id
1 'polypeptide(L)'
;MINSSRINLNSYFCSIFIVSIVVISLICSEALQIQEAKEPIRGHLTRVTIQNDNDYLLGIHCKSRDDDLGFHILAKGELFGWKFHVNFCYSTLYFCGFSQGQMKKGVFEIYRANRDFYRCANCTWKAEKDGIYGYSEDPVKGYLFYNWLK
;
A
#
# COMPACT_ATOMS: atom_id res chain seq x y z
N MET A 1 -56.95 6.37 43.98
CA MET A 1 -56.79 6.56 42.52
C MET A 1 -55.34 6.86 42.07
N ILE A 2 -54.30 6.52 42.84
CA ILE A 2 -52.89 6.94 42.56
C ILE A 2 -52.04 5.89 41.80
N ASN A 3 -52.52 4.65 41.63
CA ASN A 3 -51.71 3.57 41.03
C ASN A 3 -51.72 3.56 39.48
N SER A 4 -52.84 3.90 38.86
CA SER A 4 -52.98 3.86 37.39
C SER A 4 -52.10 4.91 36.68
N SER A 5 -51.94 6.10 37.27
CA SER A 5 -51.08 7.15 36.71
C SER A 5 -49.59 6.79 36.74
N ARG A 6 -49.11 6.10 37.80
CA ARG A 6 -47.72 5.63 37.87
C ARG A 6 -47.42 4.51 36.87
N ILE A 7 -48.37 3.59 36.67
CA ILE A 7 -48.24 2.51 35.67
C ILE A 7 -48.18 3.09 34.24
N ASN A 8 -49.03 4.08 33.93
CA ASN A 8 -49.01 4.76 32.63
C ASN A 8 -47.70 5.54 32.41
N LEU A 9 -47.17 6.19 33.46
CA LEU A 9 -45.91 6.92 33.36
C LEU A 9 -44.72 5.98 33.14
N ASN A 10 -44.63 4.88 33.88
CA ASN A 10 -43.58 3.86 33.67
C ASN A 10 -43.68 3.21 32.29
N SER A 11 -44.90 2.92 31.81
CA SER A 11 -45.14 2.41 30.46
C SER A 11 -44.71 3.41 29.39
N TYR A 12 -45.03 4.69 29.58
CA TYR A 12 -44.60 5.77 28.69
C TYR A 12 -43.07 5.90 28.65
N PHE A 13 -42.39 5.91 29.80
CA PHE A 13 -40.93 5.90 29.85
C PHE A 13 -40.33 4.68 29.16
N CYS A 14 -40.86 3.47 29.42
CA CYS A 14 -40.41 2.24 28.77
C CYS A 14 -40.58 2.32 27.24
N SER A 15 -41.72 2.84 26.77
CA SER A 15 -41.97 3.04 25.33
C SER A 15 -40.99 4.02 24.69
N ILE A 16 -40.67 5.15 25.37
CA ILE A 16 -39.67 6.12 24.88
C ILE A 16 -38.29 5.48 24.82
N PHE A 17 -37.89 4.72 25.85
CA PHE A 17 -36.61 4.02 25.87
C PHE A 17 -36.49 3.00 24.72
N ILE A 18 -37.53 2.22 24.46
CA ILE A 18 -37.56 1.26 23.34
C ILE A 18 -37.45 1.99 21.99
N VAL A 19 -38.24 3.04 21.78
CA VAL A 19 -38.18 3.85 20.55
C VAL A 19 -36.79 4.46 20.37
N SER A 20 -36.17 4.94 21.45
CA SER A 20 -34.82 5.53 21.41
C SER A 20 -33.78 4.49 21.00
N ILE A 21 -33.84 3.27 21.55
CA ILE A 21 -32.93 2.17 21.18
C ILE A 21 -33.10 1.78 19.70
N VAL A 22 -34.33 1.69 19.19
CA VAL A 22 -34.59 1.35 17.77
C VAL A 22 -34.11 2.46 16.84
N VAL A 23 -34.33 3.74 17.19
CA VAL A 23 -33.82 4.86 16.39
C VAL A 23 -32.29 4.86 16.39
N ILE A 24 -31.65 4.62 17.54
CA ILE A 24 -30.18 4.52 17.62
C ILE A 24 -29.68 3.33 16.78
N SER A 25 -30.33 2.16 16.84
CA SER A 25 -29.89 1.01 16.04
C SER A 25 -30.08 1.22 14.54
N LEU A 26 -31.14 1.90 14.11
CA LEU A 26 -31.35 2.30 12.71
C LEU A 26 -30.26 3.28 12.25
N ILE A 27 -29.99 4.33 13.03
CA ILE A 27 -28.92 5.29 12.73
C ILE A 27 -27.55 4.60 12.68
N CYS A 28 -27.26 3.69 13.62
CA CYS A 28 -26.01 2.93 13.63
C CYS A 28 -25.90 2.03 12.39
N SER A 29 -27.00 1.40 11.94
CA SER A 29 -27.00 0.54 10.75
C SER A 29 -26.72 1.35 9.47
N GLU A 30 -27.35 2.51 9.32
CA GLU A 30 -27.09 3.44 8.21
C GLU A 30 -25.64 3.96 8.25
N ALA A 31 -25.15 4.34 9.43
CA ALA A 31 -23.78 4.82 9.61
C ALA A 31 -22.73 3.75 9.23
N LEU A 32 -22.96 2.48 9.58
CA LEU A 32 -22.07 1.37 9.19
C LEU A 32 -22.06 1.16 7.66
N GLN A 33 -23.22 1.24 6.99
CA GLN A 33 -23.27 1.16 5.52
C GLN A 33 -22.55 2.34 4.85
N ILE A 34 -22.63 3.55 5.42
CA ILE A 34 -21.88 4.71 4.93
C ILE A 34 -20.36 4.50 5.08
N GLN A 35 -19.91 3.82 6.14
CA GLN A 35 -18.48 3.53 6.31
C GLN A 35 -17.96 2.52 5.27
N GLU A 36 -18.75 1.52 4.90
CA GLU A 36 -18.39 0.60 3.82
C GLU A 36 -18.43 1.28 2.44
N ALA A 37 -19.35 2.23 2.24
CA ALA A 37 -19.50 2.99 0.99
C ALA A 37 -18.48 4.13 0.83
N LYS A 38 -17.78 4.53 1.89
CA LYS A 38 -16.71 5.53 1.77
C LYS A 38 -15.52 4.84 1.14
N GLU A 39 -15.34 5.08 -0.17
CA GLU A 39 -14.15 4.72 -0.93
C GLU A 39 -12.92 4.85 -0.03
N PRO A 40 -12.13 3.78 0.17
CA PRO A 40 -11.01 3.81 1.09
C PRO A 40 -10.16 5.00 0.66
N ILE A 41 -9.90 5.93 1.58
CA ILE A 41 -9.12 7.17 1.31
C ILE A 41 -7.88 6.74 0.54
N ARG A 42 -7.91 6.94 -0.78
CA ARG A 42 -6.92 6.36 -1.68
C ARG A 42 -5.63 7.11 -1.37
N GLY A 43 -4.67 6.43 -0.76
CA GLY A 43 -3.44 7.07 -0.31
C GLY A 43 -2.63 7.63 -1.47
N HIS A 44 -1.46 8.18 -1.20
CA HIS A 44 -0.62 8.75 -2.26
C HIS A 44 -0.35 7.71 -3.36
N LEU A 45 -0.58 8.08 -4.63
CA LEU A 45 -0.31 7.22 -5.79
C LEU A 45 1.19 7.24 -6.07
N THR A 46 1.83 6.10 -5.91
CA THR A 46 3.26 5.92 -6.19
C THR A 46 3.46 5.05 -7.43
N ARG A 47 4.46 5.40 -8.22
CA ARG A 47 4.98 4.59 -9.33
C ARG A 47 6.40 4.11 -9.00
N VAL A 48 6.66 2.84 -9.24
CA VAL A 48 8.02 2.28 -9.20
C VAL A 48 8.40 1.83 -10.61
N THR A 49 9.63 2.10 -11.02
CA THR A 49 10.20 1.64 -12.29
C THR A 49 11.63 1.17 -12.07
N ILE A 50 11.96 0.00 -12.60
CA ILE A 50 13.29 -0.61 -12.59
C ILE A 50 13.76 -0.72 -14.03
N GLN A 51 14.91 -0.13 -14.34
CA GLN A 51 15.57 -0.25 -15.64
C GLN A 51 16.83 -1.11 -15.50
N ASN A 52 17.06 -1.99 -16.48
CA ASN A 52 18.29 -2.76 -16.54
C ASN A 52 19.36 -2.04 -17.37
N ASP A 53 20.38 -1.47 -16.71
CA ASP A 53 21.53 -0.83 -17.36
C ASP A 53 22.75 -1.77 -17.44
N ASN A 54 22.61 -3.03 -17.03
CA ASN A 54 23.62 -4.06 -17.21
C ASN A 54 23.74 -4.53 -18.66
N ASP A 55 24.83 -5.24 -18.96
CA ASP A 55 25.08 -5.92 -20.24
C ASP A 55 24.55 -7.37 -20.28
N TYR A 56 23.76 -7.78 -19.30
CA TYR A 56 23.16 -9.12 -19.20
C TYR A 56 21.64 -9.06 -18.98
N LEU A 57 20.96 -10.18 -19.22
CA LEU A 57 19.53 -10.35 -18.92
C LEU A 57 19.30 -10.38 -17.40
N LEU A 58 18.58 -9.41 -16.88
CA LEU A 58 18.26 -9.29 -15.46
C LEU A 58 16.90 -9.92 -15.19
N GLY A 59 16.88 -11.00 -14.41
CA GLY A 59 15.66 -11.57 -13.84
C GLY A 59 15.21 -10.77 -12.63
N ILE A 60 13.92 -10.45 -12.57
CA ILE A 60 13.31 -9.65 -11.50
C ILE A 60 12.01 -10.34 -11.06
N HIS A 61 11.85 -10.62 -9.77
CA HIS A 61 10.57 -11.04 -9.17
C HIS A 61 10.21 -10.11 -8.05
N CYS A 62 9.16 -9.31 -8.22
CA CYS A 62 8.72 -8.34 -7.23
C CYS A 62 7.39 -8.75 -6.59
N LYS A 63 7.25 -8.52 -5.28
CA LYS A 63 5.97 -8.71 -4.59
C LYS A 63 5.85 -7.83 -3.34
N SER A 64 4.62 -7.60 -2.91
CA SER A 64 4.26 -7.06 -1.61
C SER A 64 3.73 -8.20 -0.71
N ARG A 65 3.09 -7.84 0.41
CA ARG A 65 2.33 -8.79 1.21
C ARG A 65 1.12 -9.34 0.44
N ASP A 66 0.46 -8.48 -0.33
CA ASP A 66 -0.88 -8.73 -0.88
C ASP A 66 -0.85 -8.97 -2.40
N ASP A 67 0.20 -8.52 -3.09
CA ASP A 67 0.34 -8.62 -4.55
C ASP A 67 1.64 -9.31 -4.94
N ASP A 68 1.56 -10.29 -5.84
CA ASP A 68 2.72 -10.82 -6.56
C ASP A 68 2.73 -10.25 -7.98
N LEU A 69 3.80 -9.54 -8.35
CA LEU A 69 3.95 -8.91 -9.66
C LEU A 69 4.57 -9.86 -10.71
N GLY A 70 4.93 -11.07 -10.30
CA GLY A 70 5.50 -12.11 -11.15
C GLY A 70 6.97 -11.92 -11.48
N PHE A 71 7.51 -12.88 -12.23
CA PHE A 71 8.88 -12.88 -12.71
C PHE A 71 8.98 -12.28 -14.12
N HIS A 72 9.93 -11.37 -14.30
CA HIS A 72 10.21 -10.67 -15.56
C HIS A 72 11.69 -10.80 -15.89
N ILE A 73 12.01 -10.80 -17.17
CA ILE A 73 13.40 -10.75 -17.66
C ILE A 73 13.55 -9.46 -18.45
N LEU A 74 14.55 -8.64 -18.08
CA LEU A 74 14.85 -7.39 -18.75
C LEU A 74 16.18 -7.49 -19.50
N ALA A 75 16.16 -7.23 -20.81
CA ALA A 75 17.35 -6.94 -21.58
C ALA A 75 17.90 -5.54 -21.25
N LYS A 76 19.11 -5.25 -21.75
CA LYS A 76 19.74 -3.95 -21.55
C LYS A 76 18.85 -2.82 -22.11
N GLY A 77 18.55 -1.84 -21.27
CA GLY A 77 17.69 -0.69 -21.57
C GLY A 77 16.19 -0.95 -21.39
N GLU A 78 15.77 -2.19 -21.13
CA GLU A 78 14.37 -2.48 -20.84
C GLU A 78 13.99 -2.07 -19.41
N LEU A 79 12.70 -1.80 -19.23
CA LEU A 79 12.12 -1.33 -17.98
C LEU A 79 10.92 -2.18 -17.56
N PHE A 80 10.79 -2.35 -16.25
CA PHE A 80 9.61 -2.95 -15.60
C PHE A 80 9.08 -1.97 -14.56
N GLY A 81 7.76 -1.78 -14.48
CA GLY A 81 7.18 -0.84 -13.53
C GLY A 81 5.71 -1.08 -13.24
N TRP A 82 5.28 -0.62 -12.07
CA TRP A 82 3.90 -0.74 -11.59
C TRP A 82 3.52 0.49 -10.77
N LYS A 83 2.24 0.57 -10.40
CA LYS A 83 1.68 1.63 -9.55
C LYS A 83 0.90 1.02 -8.40
N PHE A 84 0.88 1.72 -7.28
CA PHE A 84 0.10 1.34 -6.11
C PHE A 84 -0.22 2.59 -5.28
N HIS A 85 -1.17 2.45 -4.36
CA HIS A 85 -1.42 3.46 -3.35
C HIS A 85 -0.72 3.10 -2.06
N VAL A 86 -0.02 4.06 -1.48
CA VAL A 86 0.58 3.89 -0.15
C VAL A 86 -0.54 3.82 0.87
N ASN A 87 -0.53 2.82 1.74
CA ASN A 87 -1.57 2.68 2.75
C ASN A 87 -1.47 3.80 3.80
N PHE A 88 -2.58 4.08 4.47
CA PHE A 88 -2.67 5.19 5.42
C PHE A 88 -1.71 5.06 6.61
N CYS A 89 -1.33 3.83 6.97
CA CYS A 89 -0.39 3.54 8.05
C CYS A 89 1.09 3.60 7.61
N TYR A 90 1.40 4.03 6.39
CA TYR A 90 2.77 4.10 5.84
C TYR A 90 3.58 2.79 6.00
N SER A 91 2.91 1.65 5.84
CA SER A 91 3.51 0.31 5.95
C SER A 91 3.63 -0.42 4.61
N THR A 92 3.26 0.22 3.49
CA THR A 92 3.44 -0.37 2.15
C THR A 92 4.90 -0.71 1.88
N LEU A 93 5.13 -1.95 1.45
CA LEU A 93 6.44 -2.53 1.19
C LEU A 93 6.38 -3.40 -0.07
N TYR A 94 7.30 -3.18 -1.00
CA TYR A 94 7.59 -4.11 -2.09
C TYR A 94 9.05 -4.54 -2.00
N PHE A 95 9.30 -5.82 -2.20
CA PHE A 95 10.63 -6.37 -2.33
C PHE A 95 10.76 -7.09 -3.66
N CYS A 96 11.96 -7.01 -4.25
CA CYS A 96 12.29 -7.66 -5.50
C CYS A 96 13.50 -8.56 -5.31
N GLY A 97 13.39 -9.81 -5.78
CA GLY A 97 14.52 -10.68 -6.02
C GLY A 97 15.13 -10.41 -7.39
N PHE A 98 16.45 -10.41 -7.47
CA PHE A 98 17.21 -10.17 -8.69
C PHE A 98 18.09 -11.37 -9.03
N SER A 99 18.20 -11.69 -10.33
CA SER A 99 19.08 -12.76 -10.82
C SER A 99 19.70 -12.44 -12.17
N GLN A 100 20.86 -13.06 -12.43
CA GLN A 100 21.50 -13.11 -13.74
C GLN A 100 21.52 -14.59 -14.16
N GLY A 101 20.53 -15.01 -14.96
CA GLY A 101 20.31 -16.44 -15.20
C GLY A 101 20.07 -17.19 -13.89
N GLN A 102 20.90 -18.19 -13.59
CA GLN A 102 20.84 -18.98 -12.35
C GLN A 102 21.55 -18.30 -11.16
N MET A 103 22.33 -17.24 -11.39
CA MET A 103 23.04 -16.52 -10.33
C MET A 103 22.08 -15.57 -9.60
N LYS A 104 21.90 -15.76 -8.30
CA LYS A 104 21.12 -14.84 -7.47
C LYS A 104 21.94 -13.57 -7.19
N LYS A 105 21.41 -12.41 -7.54
CA LYS A 105 22.00 -11.10 -7.26
C LYS A 105 21.52 -10.50 -5.93
N GLY A 106 20.43 -11.03 -5.38
CA GLY A 106 19.96 -10.70 -4.04
C GLY A 106 18.49 -10.33 -3.98
N VAL A 107 18.05 -9.86 -2.80
CA VAL A 107 16.69 -9.38 -2.56
C VAL A 107 16.78 -7.98 -1.96
N PHE A 108 16.06 -7.03 -2.53
CA PHE A 108 16.05 -5.65 -2.09
C PHE A 108 14.61 -5.16 -1.93
N GLU A 109 14.36 -4.42 -0.85
CA GLU A 109 13.12 -3.69 -0.64
C GLU A 109 13.07 -2.47 -1.56
N ILE A 110 12.65 -2.72 -2.80
CA ILE A 110 12.62 -1.72 -3.87
C ILE A 110 11.73 -0.53 -3.52
N TYR A 111 10.73 -0.72 -2.67
CA TYR A 111 9.93 0.35 -2.12
C TYR A 111 9.62 0.07 -0.66
N ARG A 112 9.90 1.04 0.20
CA ARG A 112 9.51 1.02 1.61
C ARG A 112 8.93 2.40 1.94
N ALA A 113 7.65 2.45 2.32
CA ALA A 113 6.93 3.70 2.49
C ALA A 113 7.66 4.71 3.40
N ASN A 114 8.20 4.30 4.54
CA ASN A 114 8.93 5.20 5.44
C ASN A 114 10.25 5.78 4.84
N ARG A 115 10.83 5.13 3.82
CA ARG A 115 12.04 5.57 3.11
C ARG A 115 11.68 6.42 1.89
N ASP A 116 10.69 5.98 1.13
CA ASP A 116 10.46 6.46 -0.22
C ASP A 116 9.29 7.46 -0.34
N PHE A 117 8.35 7.48 0.61
CA PHE A 117 7.15 8.32 0.50
C PHE A 117 7.46 9.80 0.27
N TYR A 118 8.45 10.35 1.00
CA TYR A 118 8.90 11.73 0.82
C TYR A 118 10.04 11.88 -0.20
N ARG A 119 10.60 10.76 -0.69
CA ARG A 119 11.72 10.75 -1.63
C ARG A 119 11.26 10.85 -3.08
N CYS A 120 10.14 10.19 -3.42
CA CYS A 120 9.66 10.09 -4.78
C CYS A 120 8.18 9.70 -4.86
N ALA A 121 7.40 10.41 -5.69
CA ALA A 121 6.14 9.87 -6.19
C ALA A 121 6.38 8.90 -7.37
N ASN A 122 7.37 9.19 -8.22
CA ASN A 122 7.88 8.33 -9.30
C ASN A 122 9.30 7.85 -8.95
N CYS A 123 9.38 6.69 -8.30
CA CYS A 123 10.63 6.10 -7.86
C CYS A 123 11.30 5.33 -9.00
N THR A 124 12.36 5.91 -9.56
CA THR A 124 13.17 5.29 -10.61
C THR A 124 14.37 4.59 -10.02
N TRP A 125 14.54 3.33 -10.38
CA TRP A 125 15.64 2.47 -10.00
C TRP A 125 16.39 1.98 -11.22
N LYS A 126 17.71 1.95 -11.14
CA LYS A 126 18.57 1.40 -12.19
C LYS A 126 19.41 0.27 -11.63
N ALA A 127 19.36 -0.86 -12.31
CA ALA A 127 20.26 -1.97 -12.06
C ALA A 127 21.52 -1.77 -12.89
N GLU A 128 22.63 -1.53 -12.20
CA GLU A 128 23.97 -1.34 -12.78
C GLU A 128 24.91 -2.49 -12.35
N LYS A 129 26.19 -2.42 -12.70
CA LYS A 129 27.13 -3.54 -12.55
C LYS A 129 27.39 -3.94 -11.10
N ASP A 130 27.33 -3.00 -10.17
CA ASP A 130 27.62 -3.17 -8.73
C ASP A 130 26.35 -3.21 -7.87
N GLY A 131 25.21 -2.73 -8.36
CA GLY A 131 23.98 -2.79 -7.59
C GLY A 131 22.77 -2.06 -8.16
N ILE A 132 21.86 -1.69 -7.25
CA ILE A 132 20.66 -0.91 -7.52
C ILE A 132 20.88 0.54 -7.10
N TYR A 133 20.77 1.45 -8.07
CA TYR A 133 20.78 2.89 -7.88
C TYR A 133 19.36 3.46 -7.82
N GLY A 134 19.09 4.33 -6.86
CA GLY A 134 17.81 5.03 -6.71
C GLY A 134 17.91 6.51 -7.06
N TYR A 135 16.95 7.00 -7.86
CA TYR A 135 16.83 8.38 -8.31
C TYR A 135 15.57 9.04 -7.72
N SER A 136 15.66 10.33 -7.42
CA SER A 136 14.51 11.20 -7.05
C SER A 136 13.95 11.91 -8.30
N GLU A 137 12.79 12.58 -8.17
CA GLU A 137 12.02 13.18 -9.28
C GLU A 137 12.66 14.41 -9.95
N ASP A 138 13.89 14.77 -9.58
CA ASP A 138 14.68 15.87 -10.13
C ASP A 138 16.12 15.37 -10.37
N PRO A 139 16.94 16.01 -11.25
CA PRO A 139 18.17 15.45 -11.83
C PRO A 139 19.34 15.35 -10.84
N VAL A 140 19.11 14.64 -9.75
CA VAL A 140 20.05 14.29 -8.71
C VAL A 140 20.73 12.98 -9.11
N LYS A 141 22.03 12.92 -8.81
CA LYS A 141 22.86 11.71 -8.90
C LYS A 141 22.14 10.53 -8.25
N GLY A 142 22.08 9.40 -8.94
CA GLY A 142 21.60 8.15 -8.35
C GLY A 142 22.48 7.75 -7.17
N TYR A 143 21.86 7.34 -6.07
CA TYR A 143 22.57 6.77 -4.92
C TYR A 143 22.52 5.26 -4.98
N LEU A 144 23.61 4.58 -4.65
CA LEU A 144 23.64 3.13 -4.53
C LEU A 144 22.92 2.72 -3.24
N PHE A 145 21.76 2.05 -3.36
CA PHE A 145 20.97 1.59 -2.21
C PHE A 145 21.22 0.13 -1.85
N TYR A 146 21.66 -0.68 -2.83
CA TYR A 146 21.85 -2.10 -2.65
C TYR A 146 23.01 -2.58 -3.51
N ASN A 147 23.98 -3.26 -2.90
CA ASN A 147 25.06 -3.93 -3.62
C ASN A 147 24.60 -5.34 -4.00
N TRP A 148 24.96 -5.79 -5.21
CA TRP A 148 24.74 -7.18 -5.57
C TRP A 148 25.47 -8.15 -4.65
N LEU A 149 24.88 -9.33 -4.48
CA LEU A 149 25.59 -10.49 -3.94
C LEU A 149 26.74 -10.86 -4.89
N LYS A 150 27.89 -11.21 -4.29
CA LYS A 150 29.09 -11.66 -5.00
C LYS A 150 29.02 -13.13 -5.38
#